data_AF-A0A8H3WMG6-F1
#
_entry.id   AF-A0A8H3WMG6-F1
#
_cell.length_a   1.000
_cell.length_b   1.000
_cell.length_c   1.000
_cell.angle_alpha   90.00
_cell.angle_beta   90.00
_cell.angle_gamma   90.00
#
_symmetry.space_group_name_H-M   'P 1'
#
loop_
_entity.id
_entity.type
_entity.pdbx_description
1 polymer ?
#
loop_
_entity_poly.entity_id
_entity_poly.type
_entity_poly.pdbx_seq_one_letter_code
_entity_poly.pdbx_strand_id
1 'polypeptide(L)'
;MPSHKSFRTKQKLAKAQKQNRPIPQWIRLRTGNTIRYDTPSAAASGVDTTRSQGARARSLDTTQPIFTDTDSYSYNAKRRHWRKTRLGI
;
A
#
# COMPACT_ATOMS: atom_id res chain seq x y z
N MET A 1 9.75 17.52 -34.66
CA MET A 1 10.85 16.54 -34.54
C MET A 1 10.99 16.07 -33.11
N PRO A 2 11.34 14.80 -32.84
CA PRO A 2 11.64 14.34 -31.49
C PRO A 2 12.85 15.10 -30.94
N SER A 3 12.83 15.44 -29.64
CA SER A 3 13.93 16.18 -29.02
C SER A 3 15.25 15.41 -29.12
N HIS A 4 16.35 16.11 -29.44
CA HIS A 4 17.69 15.52 -29.37
C HIS A 4 18.08 15.25 -27.91
N LYS A 5 18.19 13.97 -27.55
CA LYS A 5 18.60 13.49 -26.21
C LYS A 5 19.79 12.55 -26.34
N SER A 6 20.69 12.59 -25.34
CA SER A 6 21.82 11.65 -25.25
C SER A 6 21.33 10.20 -25.13
N PHE A 7 22.20 9.24 -25.50
CA PHE A 7 21.91 7.82 -25.36
C PHE A 7 21.66 7.41 -23.89
N ARG A 8 22.46 7.94 -22.96
CA ARG A 8 22.29 7.70 -21.51
C ARG A 8 20.93 8.15 -21.00
N THR A 9 20.45 9.33 -21.42
CA THR A 9 19.11 9.83 -21.04
C THR A 9 18.01 8.93 -21.62
N LYS A 10 18.14 8.52 -22.89
CA LYS A 10 17.18 7.60 -23.53
C LYS A 10 17.11 6.25 -22.80
N GLN A 11 18.24 5.69 -22.40
CA GLN A 11 18.29 4.44 -21.64
C GLN A 11 17.59 4.56 -20.28
N LYS A 12 17.81 5.67 -19.55
CA LYS A 12 17.10 5.95 -18.28
C LYS A 12 15.59 6.07 -18.47
N LEU A 13 15.14 6.81 -19.49
CA LEU A 13 13.72 6.96 -19.82
C LEU A 13 13.07 5.62 -20.19
N ALA A 14 13.74 4.81 -21.00
CA ALA A 14 13.25 3.48 -21.38
C ALA A 14 13.10 2.55 -20.16
N LYS A 15 14.09 2.57 -19.24
CA LYS A 15 14.01 1.80 -17.99
C LYS A 15 12.86 2.27 -17.10
N ALA A 16 12.66 3.58 -16.95
CA ALA A 16 11.55 4.15 -16.19
C ALA A 16 10.19 3.75 -16.77
N GLN A 17 10.06 3.75 -18.09
CA GLN A 17 8.84 3.27 -18.76
C GLN A 17 8.63 1.76 -18.53
N LYS A 18 9.70 0.95 -18.55
CA LYS A 18 9.61 -0.50 -18.30
C LYS A 18 9.19 -0.84 -16.87
N GLN A 19 9.66 -0.07 -15.88
CA GLN A 19 9.33 -0.27 -14.46
C GLN A 19 7.89 0.15 -14.11
N ASN A 20 7.29 1.06 -14.88
CA ASN A 20 5.98 1.62 -14.59
C ASN A 20 4.82 0.71 -15.07
N ARG A 21 4.79 -0.54 -14.59
CA ARG A 21 3.83 -1.58 -14.98
C ARG A 21 3.13 -2.17 -13.74
N PRO A 22 1.87 -2.66 -13.87
CA PRO A 22 1.18 -3.36 -12.78
C PRO A 22 1.88 -4.68 -12.43
N ILE A 23 1.68 -5.14 -11.19
CA ILE A 23 2.25 -6.42 -10.73
C ILE A 23 1.54 -7.58 -11.47
N PRO A 24 2.29 -8.54 -12.03
CA PRO A 24 1.71 -9.73 -12.65
C PRO A 24 0.82 -10.55 -11.70
N GLN A 25 -0.25 -11.12 -12.26
CA GLN A 25 -1.24 -11.87 -11.48
C GLN A 25 -0.65 -13.08 -10.75
N TRP A 26 0.24 -13.86 -11.40
CA TRP A 26 0.78 -15.07 -10.79
C TRP A 26 1.64 -14.77 -9.55
N ILE A 27 2.24 -13.57 -9.47
CA ILE A 27 2.96 -13.12 -8.27
C ILE A 27 1.99 -12.90 -7.12
N ARG A 28 0.77 -12.42 -7.38
CA ARG A 28 -0.27 -12.25 -6.35
C ARG A 28 -0.73 -13.60 -5.79
N LEU A 29 -0.66 -14.66 -6.59
CA LEU A 29 -1.07 -16.01 -6.21
C LEU A 29 -0.02 -16.84 -5.47
N ARG A 30 1.23 -16.37 -5.35
CA ARG A 30 2.27 -17.13 -4.62
C ARG A 30 1.97 -17.15 -3.11
N THR A 31 2.41 -18.19 -2.42
CA THR A 31 2.28 -18.29 -0.95
C THR A 31 3.47 -17.59 -0.28
N GLY A 32 3.24 -16.83 0.81
CA GLY A 32 4.29 -16.21 1.61
C GLY A 32 4.78 -14.82 1.16
N ASN A 33 3.98 -14.07 0.38
CA ASN A 33 4.40 -12.79 -0.23
C ASN A 33 4.03 -11.55 0.61
N THR A 34 3.67 -11.76 1.87
CA THR A 34 3.07 -10.78 2.76
C THR A 34 4.18 -9.99 3.47
N ILE A 35 4.44 -8.75 3.03
CA ILE A 35 5.13 -7.73 3.84
C ILE A 35 4.19 -7.33 4.97
N ARG A 36 4.20 -8.07 6.08
CA ARG A 36 3.49 -7.67 7.28
C ARG A 36 3.96 -6.27 7.65
N TYR A 37 3.06 -5.29 7.55
CA TYR A 37 3.26 -4.06 8.28
C TYR A 37 3.15 -4.48 9.75
N ASP A 38 4.23 -4.34 10.50
CA ASP A 38 4.18 -4.46 11.96
C ASP A 38 3.27 -3.33 12.46
N THR A 39 1.96 -3.58 12.48
CA THR A 39 1.05 -2.76 13.28
C THR A 39 1.46 -3.03 14.72
N PRO A 40 1.95 -2.05 15.49
CA PRO A 40 2.12 -2.23 16.91
C PRO A 40 0.72 -2.50 17.46
N SER A 41 0.38 -3.78 17.65
CA SER A 41 -0.84 -4.15 18.34
C SER A 41 -0.73 -3.52 19.72
N ALA A 42 -1.83 -2.95 20.19
CA ALA A 42 -1.96 -2.31 21.49
C ALA A 42 -1.84 -3.34 22.65
N ALA A 43 -0.80 -4.17 22.64
CA ALA A 43 -0.37 -5.06 23.69
C ALA A 43 0.70 -4.36 24.54
N ALA A 44 0.36 -3.16 25.02
CA ALA A 44 0.91 -2.61 26.25
C ALA A 44 -0.25 -2.33 27.20
N SER A 45 -1.19 -3.28 27.32
CA SER A 45 -2.09 -3.36 28.46
C SER A 45 -1.30 -3.85 29.67
N GLY A 46 -0.48 -2.96 30.23
CA GLY A 46 -0.20 -2.96 31.65
C GLY A 46 -1.52 -2.63 32.32
N VAL A 47 -2.23 -3.68 32.76
CA VAL A 47 -3.44 -3.57 33.56
C VAL A 47 -3.09 -2.90 34.86
N ASP A 48 -3.54 -1.66 35.04
CA ASP A 48 -3.94 -1.17 36.35
C ASP A 48 -4.90 -0.01 36.19
N THR A 49 -6.16 -0.21 36.58
CA THR A 49 -6.97 0.70 37.42
C THR A 49 -8.38 0.14 37.52
N THR A 50 -8.75 -0.20 38.75
CA THR A 50 -10.10 -0.45 39.25
C THR A 50 -11.06 0.72 38.92
N ARG A 51 -12.15 0.47 38.16
CA ARG A 51 -13.39 1.26 38.31
C ARG A 51 -14.64 0.55 37.80
N SER A 52 -15.64 0.61 38.66
CA SER A 52 -16.98 0.02 38.67
C SER A 52 -17.93 0.48 37.56
N GLN A 53 -18.75 -0.49 37.10
CA GLN A 53 -20.19 -0.46 36.81
C GLN A 53 -20.77 0.57 35.80
N GLY A 54 -21.61 0.05 34.89
CA GLY A 54 -22.86 0.73 34.49
C GLY A 54 -23.16 0.85 33.00
N ALA A 55 -24.02 -0.07 32.51
CA ALA A 55 -25.06 0.12 31.49
C ALA A 55 -24.74 0.85 30.15
N ARG A 56 -24.99 0.14 29.03
CA ARG A 56 -26.14 0.41 28.12
C ARG A 56 -26.10 -0.52 26.90
N ALA A 57 -27.26 -1.06 26.56
CA ALA A 57 -27.47 -1.98 25.45
C ALA A 57 -27.81 -1.22 24.14
N ARG A 58 -27.28 -1.76 23.04
CA ARG A 58 -27.73 -1.68 21.62
C ARG A 58 -27.80 -0.32 20.91
N SER A 59 -26.95 -0.18 19.91
CA SER A 59 -27.40 0.00 18.52
C SER A 59 -26.41 -0.70 17.58
N LEU A 60 -26.81 -1.84 17.03
CA LEU A 60 -26.15 -2.46 15.89
C LEU A 60 -26.58 -1.69 14.65
N ASP A 61 -25.91 -0.58 14.37
CA ASP A 61 -25.77 -0.09 13.01
C ASP A 61 -24.37 0.48 12.88
N THR A 62 -23.42 -0.45 12.87
CA THR A 62 -22.10 -0.15 12.35
C THR A 62 -21.98 -0.96 11.08
N THR A 63 -22.51 -0.39 9.99
CA THR A 63 -22.03 -0.72 8.65
C THR A 63 -20.57 -0.24 8.57
N GLN A 64 -19.69 -1.00 9.22
CA GLN A 64 -18.26 -0.85 9.06
C GLN A 64 -17.96 -1.19 7.60
N PRO A 65 -17.24 -0.34 6.85
CA PRO A 65 -16.74 -0.77 5.56
C PRO A 65 -15.91 -2.03 5.80
N ILE A 66 -16.19 -3.09 5.05
CA ILE A 66 -15.40 -4.32 5.07
C ILE A 66 -13.97 -3.90 4.72
N PHE A 67 -13.15 -3.69 5.74
CA PHE A 67 -11.73 -3.37 5.61
C PHE A 67 -11.04 -4.65 5.17
N THR A 68 -10.97 -4.85 3.86
CA THR A 68 -10.17 -5.89 3.24
C THR A 68 -8.70 -5.54 3.45
N ASP A 69 -8.12 -6.04 4.56
CA ASP A 69 -6.66 -6.03 4.80
C ASP A 69 -5.84 -6.78 3.72
N THR A 70 -6.52 -7.30 2.69
CA THR A 70 -6.00 -8.06 1.57
C THR A 70 -5.58 -7.22 0.35
N ASP A 71 -5.63 -5.88 0.41
CA ASP A 71 -5.32 -5.06 -0.78
C ASP A 71 -3.87 -4.56 -0.89
N SER A 72 -3.06 -4.64 0.18
CA SER A 72 -1.68 -4.15 0.17
C SER A 72 -0.73 -4.91 -0.77
N TYR A 73 -1.08 -6.15 -1.16
CA TYR A 73 -0.24 -7.03 -2.01
C TYR A 73 -0.60 -7.02 -3.49
N SER A 74 -1.58 -6.20 -3.89
CA SER A 74 -2.14 -6.17 -5.24
C SER A 74 -1.52 -5.11 -6.15
N TYR A 75 -0.85 -4.11 -5.59
CA TYR A 75 -0.53 -2.86 -6.27
C TYR A 75 0.98 -2.53 -6.24
N ASN A 76 1.50 -2.04 -7.36
CA ASN A 76 2.86 -1.52 -7.43
C ASN A 76 2.93 -0.14 -6.76
N ALA A 77 3.32 -0.10 -5.49
CA ALA A 77 3.46 1.14 -4.71
C ALA A 77 4.41 2.17 -5.35
N LYS A 78 5.35 1.74 -6.21
CA LYS A 78 6.31 2.61 -6.91
C LYS A 78 5.83 3.04 -8.30
N ARG A 79 4.60 2.68 -8.70
CA ARG A 79 4.01 3.08 -9.98
C ARG A 79 3.85 4.60 -10.03
N ARG A 80 4.29 5.23 -11.12
CA ARG A 80 4.31 6.70 -11.27
C ARG A 80 3.35 7.14 -12.36
N HIS A 81 2.72 8.29 -12.20
CA HIS A 81 1.94 8.91 -13.28
C HIS A 81 2.62 10.19 -13.74
N TRP A 82 2.79 10.34 -15.06
CA TRP A 82 3.60 11.41 -15.66
C TRP A 82 3.10 12.83 -15.37
N ARG A 83 1.81 13.01 -15.06
CA ARG A 83 1.24 14.30 -14.62
C ARG A 83 1.40 14.55 -13.12
N LYS A 84 1.49 13.49 -12.30
CA LYS A 84 1.52 13.59 -10.82
C LYS A 84 2.93 13.68 -10.27
N THR A 85 3.88 12.94 -10.85
CA THR A 85 5.27 12.91 -10.36
C THR A 85 6.26 13.00 -11.51
N ARG A 86 7.22 13.93 -11.39
CA ARG A 86 8.32 14.10 -12.35
C ARG A 86 9.44 13.09 -12.07
N LEU A 87 10.22 12.76 -13.11
CA LEU A 87 11.32 11.77 -13.04
C LEU A 87 12.66 12.40 -12.62
N GLY A 88 12.86 13.70 -12.83
CA GLY A 88 14.03 14.44 -12.36
C GLY A 88 15.36 13.97 -12.96
N ILE A 89 15.35 13.49 -14.21
CA ILE A 89 16.52 13.01 -14.95
C ILE A 89 16.79 13.81 -16.22
#